data_AF-A0A2P6QPX2-F1
#
_entry.id   AF-A0A2P6QPX2-F1
#
_cell.length_a   1.000
_cell.length_b   1.000
_cell.length_c   1.000
_cell.angle_alpha   90.00
_cell.angle_beta   90.00
_cell.angle_gamma   90.00
#
_symmetry.space_group_name_H-M   'P 1'
#
loop_
_entity.id
_entity.type
_entity.pdbx_description
1 polymer ?
#
loop_
_entity_poly.entity_id
_entity_poly.type
_entity_poly.pdbx_seq_one_letter_code
_entity_poly.pdbx_strand_id
1 'polypeptide(L)' 'MLVLRVQLLLFCFHCKSADDDLGVKVLLPQQYCEFSFKPTLIGRTDFYCSFQWIASFKWFDVYVDGRDYCHECW' A
#
# COMPACT_ATOMS: atom_id res chain seq x y z
N MET A 1 9.82 7.37 8.46
CA MET A 1 8.37 7.14 8.28
C MET A 1 8.14 7.19 6.79
N LEU A 2 7.68 6.10 6.18
CA LEU A 2 7.43 6.05 4.74
C LEU A 2 5.98 6.39 4.47
N VAL A 3 5.76 7.19 3.43
CA VAL A 3 4.44 7.69 3.04
C VAL A 3 4.14 7.13 1.66
N LEU A 4 3.14 6.25 1.58
CA LEU A 4 2.67 5.72 0.30
C LEU A 4 1.41 6.47 -0.11
N ARG A 5 1.49 7.18 -1.23
CA ARG A 5 0.34 7.87 -1.82
C ARG A 5 -0.16 7.09 -3.02
N VAL A 6 -1.39 6.62 -2.95
CA VAL A 6 -2.02 5.89 -4.05
C VAL A 6 -3.05 6.78 -4.73
N GLN A 7 -2.86 7.02 -6.03
CA GLN A 7 -3.74 7.85 -6.86
C GLN A 7 -4.12 7.09 -8.12
N LEU A 8 -5.34 6.54 -8.17
CA LEU A 8 -6.00 6.17 -9.42
C LEU A 8 -7.50 5.92 -9.18
N LEU A 9 -8.27 6.23 -10.22
CA LEU A 9 -9.73 6.14 -10.29
C LEU A 9 -10.17 4.71 -9.95
N LEU A 10 -10.56 4.40 -8.69
CA LEU A 10 -11.71 3.55 -8.31
C LEU A 10 -11.80 3.12 -6.84
N PHE A 11 -12.99 2.57 -6.53
CA PHE A 11 -13.82 2.82 -5.34
C PHE A 11 -13.55 1.94 -4.12
N CYS A 12 -12.57 1.03 -4.14
CA CYS A 12 -12.20 0.25 -2.96
C CYS A 12 -10.80 -0.31 -3.12
N PHE A 13 -9.93 -0.07 -2.14
CA PHE A 13 -8.67 -0.79 -2.04
C PHE A 13 -8.51 -1.41 -0.66
N HIS A 14 -7.90 -2.58 -0.59
CA HIS A 14 -7.58 -3.27 0.66
C HIS A 14 -6.09 -3.56 0.67
N CYS A 15 -5.37 -2.86 1.55
CA CYS A 15 -3.95 -3.05 1.78
C CYS A 15 -3.71 -3.83 3.07
N LYS A 16 -2.77 -4.77 3.03
CA LYS A 16 -2.30 -5.49 4.22
C LYS A 16 -0.82 -5.84 4.11
N SER A 17 -0.17 -6.00 5.25
CA SER A 17 1.14 -6.62 5.40
C SER A 17 1.01 -7.93 6.20
N ALA A 18 2.14 -8.52 6.60
CA ALA A 18 2.14 -9.65 7.51
C ALA A 18 1.59 -9.27 8.90
N ASP A 19 1.88 -8.06 9.37
CA ASP A 19 1.62 -7.61 10.74
C ASP A 19 0.44 -6.62 10.84
N ASP A 20 0.14 -5.90 9.75
CA ASP A 20 -0.87 -4.82 9.73
C ASP A 20 -1.93 -5.06 8.65
N ASP A 21 -3.20 -4.97 9.03
CA ASP A 21 -4.31 -4.88 8.09
C ASP A 21 -4.89 -3.47 8.10
N LEU A 22 -4.73 -2.73 6.99
CA LEU A 22 -5.26 -1.37 6.85
C LEU A 22 -6.75 -1.35 6.52
N GLY A 23 -7.31 -2.53 6.23
CA GLY A 23 -8.70 -2.74 5.89
C GLY A 23 -9.07 -2.20 4.50
N VAL A 24 -10.37 -2.26 4.23
CA VAL A 24 -10.96 -1.77 2.98
C VAL A 24 -11.20 -0.26 3.09
N LYS A 25 -10.73 0.50 2.10
CA LYS A 25 -10.90 1.95 1.99
C LYS A 25 -11.58 2.32 0.67
N VAL A 26 -12.65 3.09 0.75
CA VAL A 26 -13.38 3.63 -0.42
C VAL A 26 -12.88 5.03 -0.73
N LEU A 27 -12.48 5.27 -1.98
CA LEU A 27 -12.05 6.60 -2.45
C LEU A 27 -12.99 7.13 -3.53
N LEU A 28 -13.36 8.40 -3.41
CA LEU A 28 -14.06 9.16 -4.44
C LEU A 28 -13.07 9.61 -5.54
N PRO A 29 -13.55 10.01 -6.72
CA PRO A 29 -12.69 10.56 -7.77
C PRO A 29 -11.82 11.71 -7.25
N GLN A 30 -10.54 11.72 -7.67
CA GLN A 30 -9.51 12.70 -7.27
C GLN A 30 -9.10 12.66 -5.80
N GLN A 31 -9.55 11.67 -5.02
CA GLN A 31 -9.01 11.43 -3.70
C GLN A 31 -7.76 10.57 -3.77
N TYR A 32 -6.91 10.75 -2.76
CA TYR A 32 -5.76 9.89 -2.50
C TYR A 32 -5.97 9.25 -1.13
N CYS A 33 -5.53 8.01 -0.99
CA CYS A 33 -5.28 7.48 0.34
C CYS A 33 -3.79 7.47 0.60
N GLU A 34 -3.48 7.79 1.84
CA GLU A 34 -2.13 7.83 2.35
C GLU A 34 -2.12 7.08 3.66
N PHE A 35 -1.14 6.21 3.82
CA PHE A 35 -0.84 5.58 5.10
C PHE A 35 0.65 5.65 5.33
N SER A 36 0.99 5.76 6.61
CA SER A 36 2.37 5.80 7.08
C SER A 36 2.65 4.57 7.89
N PHE A 37 3.79 3.96 7.64
CA PHE A 37 4.28 2.84 8.40
C PHE A 37 5.79 2.99 8.63
N LYS A 38 6.32 2.16 9.52
CA LYS A 38 7.75 2.09 9.80
C LYS A 38 8.21 0.67 9.44
N PRO A 39 9.11 0.53 8.45
CA PRO A 39 9.70 -0.77 8.14
C PRO A 39 10.36 -1.35 9.39
N THR A 40 10.15 -2.65 9.60
CA THR A 40 10.79 -3.40 10.68
C THR A 40 12.30 -3.52 10.41
N LEU A 41 13.13 -3.28 11.42
CA LEU A 41 14.59 -3.49 11.32
C LEU A 41 14.99 -4.97 11.34
N ILE A 42 14.10 -5.83 11.84
CA ILE A 42 14.26 -7.29 11.91
C ILE A 42 13.06 -7.90 11.20
N GLY A 43 13.30 -8.68 10.14
CA GLY A 43 12.24 -9.20 9.27
C GLY A 43 12.11 -8.39 7.98
N ARG A 44 10.96 -8.52 7.31
CA ARG A 44 10.66 -7.85 6.05
C ARG A 44 9.25 -7.27 6.11
N THR A 45 9.11 -5.97 5.84
CA THR A 45 7.79 -5.33 5.70
C THR A 45 7.37 -5.29 4.23
N ASP A 46 6.38 -6.09 3.84
CA ASP A 46 5.80 -6.05 2.50
C ASP A 46 4.29 -5.71 2.59
N PHE A 47 3.84 -4.73 1.80
CA PHE A 47 2.42 -4.37 1.67
C PHE A 47 1.86 -4.80 0.32
N TYR A 48 0.74 -5.51 0.39
CA TYR A 48 -0.03 -6.00 -0.74
C TYR A 48 -1.38 -5.30 -0.74
N CYS A 49 -1.70 -4.64 -1.85
CA CYS A 49 -2.99 -3.97 -2.00
C CYS A 49 -3.79 -4.57 -3.15
N SER A 50 -5.06 -4.85 -2.87
CA SER A 50 -6.03 -5.10 -3.92
C SER A 50 -6.72 -3.82 -4.32
N PHE A 51 -6.98 -3.68 -5.61
CA PHE A 51 -7.73 -2.58 -6.18
C PHE A 51 -8.91 -3.17 -6.91
N GLN A 52 -10.09 -2.71 -6.54
CA GLN A 52 -11.33 -3.10 -7.18
C GLN A 52 -11.92 -1.92 -7.94
N TRP A 53 -12.25 -2.18 -9.20
CA TRP A 53 -13.05 -1.30 -10.02
C TRP A 53 -14.13 -2.02 -10.80
N ILE A 54 -14.93 -1.27 -11.57
CA ILE A 54 -16.05 -1.82 -12.34
C ILE A 54 -15.57 -3.03 -13.14
N ALA A 55 -16.07 -4.20 -12.72
CA ALA A 55 -15.76 -5.53 -13.28
C ALA A 55 -14.27 -5.94 -13.27
N SER A 56 -13.43 -5.31 -12.46
CA SER A 56 -11.99 -5.62 -12.40
C SER A 56 -11.47 -5.64 -10.98
N PHE A 57 -10.56 -6.57 -10.72
CA PHE A 57 -9.91 -6.73 -9.44
C PHE A 57 -8.47 -7.15 -9.67
N LYS A 58 -7.52 -6.42 -9.09
CA LYS A 58 -6.08 -6.69 -9.24
C LYS A 58 -5.33 -6.47 -7.93
N TRP A 59 -4.34 -7.32 -7.69
CA TRP A 59 -3.39 -7.17 -6.60
C TRP A 59 -2.10 -6.54 -7.11
N PHE A 60 -1.50 -5.70 -6.28
CA PHE A 60 -0.18 -5.11 -6.50
C PHE A 60 0.63 -5.11 -5.20
N ASP A 61 1.91 -5.40 -5.34
CA ASP A 61 2.89 -5.30 -4.26
C ASP A 61 3.33 -3.83 -4.19
N VAL A 62 2.57 -3.03 -3.45
CA VAL A 62 2.74 -1.56 -3.41
C VAL A 62 3.99 -1.15 -2.63
N TYR A 63 4.45 -2.00 -1.73
CA TYR A 63 5.71 -1.82 -1.03
C TYR A 63 6.33 -3.15 -0.69
N VAL A 64 7.61 -3.26 -0.95
CA VAL A 64 8.38 -4.46 -0.76
C VAL A 64 9.71 -4.05 -0.17
N ASP A 65 10.00 -4.44 1.07
CA ASP A 65 11.15 -3.94 1.84
C ASP A 65 12.47 -4.01 1.03
N GLY A 66 12.83 -5.20 0.53
CA GLY A 66 14.06 -5.38 -0.24
C GLY A 66 14.11 -4.71 -1.62
N ARG A 67 12.99 -4.15 -2.11
CA ARG A 67 12.91 -3.43 -3.39
C ARG A 67 12.85 -1.91 -3.18
N ASP A 68 12.03 -1.48 -2.22
CA ASP A 68 11.63 -0.09 -2.04
C ASP A 68 12.22 0.56 -0.79
N TYR A 69 12.60 -0.25 0.21
CA TYR A 69 13.35 0.27 1.35
C TYR A 69 14.80 0.46 0.96
N CYS A 70 15.16 1.71 0.82
CA CYS A 70 16.53 2.07 0.58
C CYS A 70 17.30 2.04 1.90
N HIS A 71 17.97 0.92 2.18
CA HIS A 71 18.88 0.80 3.34
C HIS A 71 20.05 1.79 3.28
N GLU A 72 20.38 2.32 2.10
CA GLU A 72 21.54 3.19 1.83
C GLU A 72 21.15 4.50 1.13
N CYS A 73 19.94 5.03 1.33
CA CYS A 73 19.61 6.37 0.84
C CYS A 73 20.06 7.40 1.87
N TRP A 74 21.20 8.04 1.59
CA TRP A 74 21.77 9.16 2.35
C TRP A 74 21.30 10.48 1.76
#